data_AF-A0A914QWF9-F1
#
_entry.id   AF-A0A914QWF9-F1
#
_cell.length_a   1.000
_cell.length_b   1.000
_cell.length_c   1.000
_cell.angle_alpha   90.00
_cell.angle_beta   90.00
_cell.angle_gamma   90.00
#
_symmetry.space_group_name_H-M   'P 1'
#
loop_
_entity.id
_entity.type
_entity.pdbx_description
1 polymer ?
#
loop_
_entity_poly.entity_id
_entity_poly.type
_entity_poly.pdbx_seq_one_letter_code
_entity_poly.pdbx_strand_id
1 'polypeptide(L)'
;MKLNPSVFRTTPRIDLLHRNITWQQNYRNLQLTKQLTRAEMPGGGRKPWPQKKTGRHHAGSIRAPGFKFGGFAHGVRGPRTWFYMLPDSIRLKGLCTALTIKHVQNDLIIADDFDSISSNDSQFLHDLAEKRNWEIQICLRI
;
A
#
# COMPACT_ATOMS: atom_id res chain seq x y z
N MET A 1 -3.56 -11.28 -34.76
CA MET A 1 -4.84 -11.08 -34.03
C MET A 1 -5.23 -9.60 -34.07
N LYS A 2 -6.51 -9.26 -34.23
CA LYS A 2 -6.97 -7.85 -34.27
C LYS A 2 -7.37 -7.39 -32.87
N LEU A 3 -6.63 -6.43 -32.31
CA LEU A 3 -6.89 -5.86 -30.98
C LEU A 3 -7.76 -4.61 -31.05
N ASN A 4 -8.58 -4.37 -30.02
CA ASN A 4 -9.42 -3.18 -29.94
C ASN A 4 -8.56 -1.92 -29.70
N PRO A 5 -8.59 -0.92 -30.60
CA PRO A 5 -7.78 0.27 -30.46
C PRO A 5 -8.10 1.10 -29.21
N SER A 6 -9.36 1.08 -28.74
CA SER A 6 -9.76 1.83 -27.55
C SER A 6 -9.11 1.31 -26.26
N VAL A 7 -8.61 0.07 -26.24
CA VAL A 7 -8.00 -0.54 -25.04
C VAL A 7 -6.48 -0.52 -25.16
N PHE A 8 -5.94 -0.93 -26.32
CA PHE A 8 -4.50 -1.14 -26.52
C PHE A 8 -3.79 0.02 -27.22
N ARG A 9 -4.51 1.05 -27.69
CA ARG A 9 -3.95 2.23 -28.38
C ARG A 9 -4.45 3.55 -27.78
N THR A 10 -4.70 3.58 -26.48
CA THR A 10 -5.07 4.82 -25.77
C THR A 10 -3.82 5.71 -25.58
N THR A 11 -3.99 7.03 -25.55
CA THR A 11 -2.88 7.95 -25.22
C THR A 11 -2.27 7.59 -23.85
N PRO A 12 -0.96 7.28 -23.76
CA PRO A 12 -0.37 6.78 -22.53
C PRO A 12 -0.29 7.89 -21.46
N ARG A 13 -1.18 7.83 -20.45
CA ARG A 13 -1.25 8.81 -19.35
C ARG A 13 -0.67 8.25 -18.05
N ILE A 14 0.62 8.48 -17.82
CA ILE A 14 1.37 7.99 -16.64
C ILE A 14 0.76 8.46 -15.32
N ASP A 15 0.19 9.67 -15.25
CA ASP A 15 -0.51 10.18 -14.05
C ASP A 15 -1.66 9.26 -13.60
N LEU A 16 -2.48 8.76 -14.54
CA LEU A 16 -3.59 7.86 -14.21
C LEU A 16 -3.10 6.50 -13.73
N LEU A 17 -1.97 6.03 -14.28
CA LEU A 17 -1.31 4.81 -13.83
C LEU A 17 -0.81 4.96 -12.38
N HIS A 18 -0.10 6.06 -12.09
CA HIS A 18 0.39 6.37 -10.75
C HIS A 18 -0.76 6.44 -9.73
N ARG A 19 -1.83 7.17 -10.04
CA ARG A 19 -3.02 7.24 -9.16
C ARG A 19 -3.61 5.87 -8.86
N ASN A 20 -3.68 4.99 -9.85
CA ASN A 20 -4.18 3.63 -9.65
C ASN A 20 -3.26 2.81 -8.75
N ILE A 21 -1.95 2.89 -8.93
CA ILE A 21 -0.96 2.19 -8.10
C ILE A 21 -1.05 2.68 -6.66
N THR A 22 -1.03 3.99 -6.43
CA THR A 22 -1.16 4.59 -5.10
C THR A 22 -2.48 4.20 -4.44
N TRP A 23 -3.59 4.18 -5.20
CA TRP A 23 -4.87 3.71 -4.71
C TRP A 23 -4.82 2.23 -4.32
N GLN A 24 -4.29 1.36 -5.19
CA GLN A 24 -4.16 -0.09 -4.95
C GLN A 24 -3.32 -0.43 -3.72
N GLN A 25 -2.27 0.34 -3.46
CA GLN A 25 -1.45 0.20 -2.26
C GLN A 25 -2.23 0.64 -1.01
N ASN A 26 -2.90 1.79 -1.06
CA ASN A 26 -3.51 2.40 0.12
C ASN A 26 -4.87 1.82 0.52
N TYR A 27 -5.70 1.35 -0.43
CA TYR A 27 -7.05 0.91 -0.10
C TYR A 27 -7.08 -0.34 0.80
N ARG A 28 -6.03 -1.17 0.76
CA ARG A 28 -5.86 -2.35 1.64
C ARG A 28 -5.10 -2.03 2.92
N ASN A 29 -4.52 -0.84 3.04
CA ASN A 29 -3.64 -0.51 4.15
C ASN A 29 -4.42 -0.26 5.44
N LEU A 30 -4.09 -1.03 6.47
CA LEU A 30 -4.59 -0.89 7.83
C LEU A 30 -3.41 -0.68 8.78
N GLN A 31 -3.40 0.46 9.47
CA GLN A 31 -2.39 0.77 10.47
C GLN A 31 -2.92 0.43 11.87
N LEU A 32 -2.37 -0.64 12.47
CA LEU A 32 -2.76 -1.13 13.79
C LEU A 32 -1.96 -0.51 14.95
N THR A 33 -0.88 0.20 14.65
CA THR A 33 -0.01 0.81 15.66
C THR A 33 -0.77 1.83 16.49
N LYS A 34 -0.72 1.73 17.81
CA LYS A 34 -1.32 2.68 18.75
C LYS A 34 -0.32 3.02 19.85
N GLN A 35 -0.14 4.31 20.11
CA GLN A 35 0.59 4.81 21.27
C GLN A 35 -0.38 5.27 22.35
N LEU A 36 -0.08 4.91 23.59
CA LEU A 36 -0.94 5.24 24.74
C LEU A 36 -0.82 6.72 25.08
N THR A 37 -1.97 7.38 25.18
CA THR A 37 -2.06 8.74 25.72
C THR A 37 -1.89 8.73 27.23
N ARG A 38 -1.69 9.91 27.84
CA ARG A 38 -1.60 10.05 29.30
C ARG A 38 -2.80 9.47 30.06
N ALA A 39 -3.97 9.42 29.42
CA ALA A 39 -5.22 8.94 30.01
C ALA A 39 -5.38 7.40 29.89
N GLU A 40 -4.71 6.78 28.93
CA GLU A 40 -4.75 5.33 28.72
C GLU A 40 -3.62 4.60 29.48
N MET A 41 -2.60 5.35 29.93
CA MET A 41 -1.52 4.78 30.72
C MET A 41 -1.97 4.44 32.15
N PRO A 42 -1.46 3.34 32.72
CA PRO A 42 -1.86 2.91 34.07
C PRO A 42 -1.34 3.87 35.15
N GLY A 43 -2.21 4.27 36.08
CA GLY A 43 -1.88 5.14 37.22
C GLY A 43 -1.91 6.63 36.89
N GLY A 44 -1.24 7.46 37.71
CA GLY A 44 -1.15 8.90 37.48
C GLY A 44 -2.41 9.71 37.83
N GLY A 45 -3.38 9.11 38.54
CA GLY A 45 -4.56 9.82 39.06
C GLY A 45 -4.28 10.68 40.30
N ARG A 46 -3.21 10.37 41.06
CA ARG A 46 -2.79 11.16 42.22
C ARG A 46 -1.79 12.24 41.80
N LYS A 47 -1.97 13.45 42.35
CA LYS A 47 -1.03 14.55 42.19
C LYS A 47 0.36 14.17 42.76
N PRO A 48 1.46 14.32 42.01
CA PRO A 48 2.79 13.87 42.46
C PRO A 48 3.31 14.57 43.72
N TRP A 49 3.07 15.89 43.83
CA TRP A 49 3.42 16.69 44.99
C TRP A 49 2.49 17.91 45.15
N PRO A 50 2.41 18.52 46.35
CA PRO A 50 1.63 19.73 46.58
C PRO A 50 1.99 20.87 45.63
N GLN A 51 1.00 21.71 45.30
CA GLN A 51 1.17 22.79 44.31
C GLN A 51 2.26 23.80 44.71
N LYS A 52 2.45 24.06 46.00
CA LYS A 52 3.39 25.07 46.53
C LYS A 52 4.21 24.47 47.67
N LYS A 53 5.22 25.22 48.16
CA LYS A 53 6.06 24.89 49.33
C LYS A 53 7.00 23.68 49.15
N THR A 54 7.19 23.23 47.92
CA THR A 54 8.04 22.05 47.58
C THR A 54 9.31 22.42 46.80
N GLY A 55 9.44 23.66 46.30
CA GLY A 55 10.57 24.10 45.47
C GLY A 55 10.65 23.42 44.09
N ARG A 56 9.65 22.61 43.72
CA ARG A 56 9.58 21.87 42.44
C ARG A 56 8.63 22.55 41.46
N HIS A 57 8.78 22.24 40.16
CA HIS A 57 7.83 22.68 39.13
C HIS A 57 6.41 22.18 39.40
N HIS A 58 5.38 22.84 38.85
CA HIS A 58 4.00 22.39 39.02
C HIS A 58 3.70 21.17 38.15
N ALA A 59 3.29 20.06 38.77
CA ALA A 59 2.93 18.83 38.06
C ALA A 59 1.52 18.34 38.44
N GLY A 60 0.73 17.99 37.42
CA GLY A 60 -0.60 17.43 37.59
C GLY A 60 -0.62 15.90 37.68
N SER A 61 0.24 15.22 36.95
CA SER A 61 0.30 13.76 36.87
C SER A 61 1.71 13.30 36.49
N ILE A 62 2.13 12.13 36.99
CA ILE A 62 3.35 11.45 36.55
C ILE A 62 3.24 10.89 35.12
N ARG A 63 2.03 10.83 34.54
CA ARG A 63 1.81 10.32 33.17
C ARG A 63 1.79 11.41 32.11
N ALA A 64 2.09 12.66 32.47
CA ALA A 64 2.22 13.75 31.50
C ALA A 64 3.37 13.49 30.51
N PRO A 65 3.29 13.95 29.25
CA PRO A 65 4.27 13.63 28.20
C PRO A 65 5.73 13.98 28.51
N GLY A 66 5.97 15.02 29.33
CA GLY A 66 7.32 15.42 29.74
C GLY A 66 7.92 14.56 30.85
N PHE A 67 7.16 13.65 31.46
CA PHE A 67 7.66 12.74 32.49
C PHE A 67 8.22 11.46 31.86
N LYS A 68 9.20 10.84 32.53
CA LYS A 68 9.68 9.50 32.18
C LYS A 68 8.51 8.51 32.28
N PHE A 69 8.31 7.69 31.24
CA PHE A 69 7.15 6.80 31.11
C PHE A 69 5.80 7.54 31.13
N GLY A 70 5.78 8.79 30.66
CA GLY A 70 4.58 9.56 30.35
C GLY A 70 3.95 9.14 29.02
N GLY A 71 2.68 9.48 28.84
CA GLY A 71 1.94 9.17 27.62
C GLY A 71 2.30 10.10 26.47
N PHE A 72 2.10 9.64 25.23
CA PHE A 72 2.37 10.44 24.03
C PHE A 72 1.25 11.47 23.79
N ALA A 73 1.62 12.74 23.56
CA ALA A 73 0.65 13.82 23.28
C ALA A 73 0.06 13.71 21.86
N HIS A 74 0.94 13.62 20.86
CA HIS A 74 0.59 13.46 19.45
C HIS A 74 1.11 12.12 18.92
N GLY A 75 0.83 11.07 19.69
CA GLY A 75 1.19 9.72 19.30
C GLY A 75 0.29 9.16 18.21
N VAL A 76 0.76 8.11 17.54
CA VAL A 76 -0.05 7.41 16.54
C VAL A 76 -1.32 6.85 17.21
N ARG A 77 -2.47 7.15 16.60
CA ARG A 77 -3.79 6.64 17.04
C ARG A 77 -4.26 5.58 16.07
N GLY A 78 -4.21 4.33 16.51
CA GLY A 78 -4.72 3.17 15.76
C GLY A 78 -6.04 2.65 16.35
N PRO A 79 -6.82 1.87 15.57
CA PRO A 79 -6.59 1.51 14.17
C PRO A 79 -6.95 2.65 13.19
N ARG A 80 -6.12 2.88 12.18
CA ARG A 80 -6.38 3.88 11.10
C ARG A 80 -6.39 3.19 9.75
N THR A 81 -7.41 3.49 8.94
CA THR A 81 -7.48 3.08 7.54
C THR A 81 -7.09 4.23 6.63
N TRP A 82 -6.46 3.89 5.49
CA TRP A 82 -6.18 4.83 4.39
C TRP A 82 -7.09 4.58 3.19
N PHE A 83 -8.25 3.99 3.47
CA PHE A 83 -9.21 3.59 2.45
C PHE A 83 -9.86 4.81 1.79
N TYR A 84 -9.82 4.81 0.46
CA TYR A 84 -10.65 5.67 -0.38
C TYR A 84 -10.95 4.92 -1.68
N MET A 85 -12.07 5.25 -2.31
CA MET A 85 -12.43 4.67 -3.60
C MET A 85 -12.06 5.64 -4.73
N LEU A 86 -11.23 5.16 -5.65
CA LEU A 86 -10.92 5.90 -6.87
C LEU A 86 -12.11 5.79 -7.86
N PRO A 87 -12.53 6.89 -8.52
CA PRO A 87 -13.62 6.86 -9.50
C PRO A 87 -13.38 5.80 -10.58
N ASP A 88 -14.45 5.12 -10.98
CA ASP A 88 -14.35 3.96 -11.87
C ASP A 88 -13.72 4.30 -13.23
N SER A 89 -14.08 5.45 -13.79
CA SER A 89 -13.51 5.95 -15.05
C SER A 89 -11.99 6.15 -14.97
N ILE A 90 -11.44 6.51 -13.82
CA ILE A 90 -9.99 6.66 -13.61
C ILE A 90 -9.33 5.28 -13.50
N ARG A 91 -9.99 4.31 -12.86
CA ARG A 91 -9.49 2.93 -12.77
C ARG A 91 -9.38 2.28 -14.13
N LEU A 92 -10.45 2.36 -14.92
CA LEU A 92 -10.50 1.83 -16.28
C LEU A 92 -9.46 2.49 -17.18
N LYS A 93 -9.33 3.82 -17.15
CA LYS A 93 -8.31 4.53 -17.93
C LYS A 93 -6.88 4.16 -17.53
N GLY A 94 -6.64 3.94 -16.23
CA GLY A 94 -5.35 3.45 -15.73
C GLY A 94 -5.02 2.07 -16.27
N LEU A 95 -5.99 1.15 -16.29
CA LEU A 95 -5.83 -0.20 -16.86
C LEU A 95 -5.56 -0.15 -18.38
N CYS A 96 -6.34 0.60 -19.15
CA CYS A 96 -6.10 0.76 -20.60
C CYS A 96 -4.72 1.38 -20.87
N THR A 97 -4.29 2.33 -20.03
CA THR A 97 -2.96 2.94 -20.14
C THR A 97 -1.87 1.90 -19.89
N ALA A 98 -1.99 1.06 -18.86
CA ALA A 98 -1.02 0.01 -18.56
C ALA A 98 -0.89 -0.99 -19.72
N LEU A 99 -2.03 -1.46 -20.26
CA LEU A 99 -2.07 -2.37 -21.40
C LEU A 99 -1.47 -1.74 -22.66
N THR A 100 -1.78 -0.46 -22.92
CA THR A 100 -1.22 0.26 -24.07
C THR A 100 0.30 0.40 -23.96
N ILE A 101 0.83 0.76 -22.78
CA ILE A 101 2.28 0.88 -22.56
C ILE A 101 2.97 -0.46 -22.82
N LYS A 102 2.46 -1.56 -22.23
CA LYS A 102 3.03 -2.89 -22.43
C LYS A 102 2.93 -3.37 -23.88
N HIS A 103 1.85 -3.03 -24.58
CA HIS A 103 1.70 -3.32 -26.00
C HIS A 103 2.70 -2.55 -26.88
N VAL A 104 2.89 -1.25 -26.62
CA VAL A 104 3.84 -0.40 -27.37
C VAL A 104 5.29 -0.79 -27.13
N GLN A 105 5.61 -1.30 -25.93
CA GLN A 105 6.95 -1.78 -25.57
C GLN A 105 7.28 -3.18 -26.11
N ASN A 106 6.33 -3.87 -26.76
CA ASN A 106 6.43 -5.28 -27.15
C ASN A 106 6.60 -6.25 -25.97
N ASP A 107 6.23 -5.84 -24.76
CA ASP A 107 6.25 -6.66 -23.54
C ASP A 107 4.97 -7.48 -23.35
N LEU A 108 3.92 -7.15 -24.10
CA LEU A 108 2.63 -7.84 -24.02
C LEU A 108 2.59 -8.99 -25.03
N ILE A 109 2.44 -10.21 -24.52
CA ILE A 109 2.30 -11.42 -25.32
C ILE A 109 0.95 -12.04 -25.02
N ILE A 110 0.23 -12.38 -26.08
CA ILE A 110 -1.07 -13.04 -26.01
C ILE A 110 -0.83 -14.51 -26.34
N ALA A 111 -1.20 -15.38 -25.40
CA ALA A 111 -1.26 -16.82 -25.61
C ALA A 111 -2.72 -17.22 -25.79
N ASP A 112 -2.98 -18.16 -26.70
CA ASP A 112 -4.33 -18.63 -26.98
C ASP A 112 -4.79 -19.65 -25.93
N ASP A 113 -3.96 -20.66 -25.64
CA ASP A 113 -4.24 -21.69 -24.64
C ASP A 113 -3.04 -21.92 -23.70
N PHE A 114 -3.34 -22.11 -22.42
CA PHE A 114 -2.37 -22.52 -21.39
C PHE A 114 -2.47 -24.02 -21.06
N ASP A 115 -3.54 -24.71 -21.49
CA ASP A 115 -3.73 -26.13 -21.21
C ASP A 115 -2.81 -27.04 -22.03
N SER A 116 -2.25 -26.53 -23.12
CA SER A 116 -1.28 -27.26 -23.96
C SER A 116 0.15 -27.29 -23.38
N ILE A 117 0.34 -26.83 -22.15
CA ILE A 117 1.64 -26.89 -21.46
C ILE A 117 1.92 -28.35 -21.09
N SER A 118 3.06 -28.88 -21.55
CA SER A 118 3.40 -30.30 -21.43
C SER A 118 3.71 -30.76 -20.00
N SER A 119 4.11 -29.85 -19.11
CA SER A 119 4.38 -30.16 -17.69
C SER A 119 4.04 -28.96 -16.81
N ASN A 120 3.55 -29.24 -15.60
CA ASN A 120 3.29 -28.23 -14.56
C ASN A 120 4.55 -27.89 -13.74
N ASP A 121 5.71 -28.42 -14.11
CA ASP A 121 6.96 -28.18 -13.40
C ASP A 121 7.41 -26.72 -13.49
N SER A 122 7.83 -26.15 -12.37
CA SER A 122 8.34 -24.78 -12.32
C SER A 122 9.54 -24.57 -13.25
N GLN A 123 10.42 -25.59 -13.38
CA GLN A 123 11.60 -25.53 -14.22
C GLN A 123 11.24 -25.38 -15.71
N PHE A 124 10.18 -26.07 -16.15
CA PHE A 124 9.70 -25.98 -17.52
C PHE A 124 9.28 -24.56 -17.90
N LEU A 125 8.61 -23.85 -16.98
CA LEU A 125 8.19 -22.46 -17.20
C LEU A 125 9.38 -21.49 -17.27
N HIS A 126 10.42 -21.71 -16.47
CA HIS A 126 11.65 -20.92 -16.53
C HIS A 126 12.41 -21.16 -17.85
N ASP A 127 12.58 -22.42 -18.25
CA ASP A 127 13.23 -22.77 -19.51
C ASP A 127 12.47 -22.21 -20.73
N LEU A 128 11.14 -22.23 -20.67
CA LEU A 128 10.28 -21.65 -21.70
C LEU A 128 10.44 -20.13 -21.78
N ALA A 129 10.50 -19.45 -20.63
CA ALA A 129 10.72 -18.02 -20.55
C ALA A 129 12.09 -17.63 -21.14
N GLU A 130 13.14 -18.37 -20.78
CA GLU A 130 14.51 -18.15 -21.29
C GLU A 130 14.59 -18.37 -22.80
N LYS A 131 14.04 -19.49 -23.30
CA LYS A 131 13.98 -19.77 -24.75
C LYS A 131 13.28 -18.70 -25.56
N ARG A 132 12.27 -18.04 -24.98
CA ARG A 132 11.50 -16.98 -25.63
C ARG A 132 12.03 -15.58 -25.35
N ASN A 133 13.15 -15.45 -24.63
CA ASN A 133 13.72 -14.18 -24.17
C ASN A 133 12.70 -13.28 -23.45
N TRP A 134 11.80 -13.87 -22.67
CA TRP A 134 10.92 -13.10 -21.80
C TRP A 134 11.73 -12.64 -20.59
N GLU A 135 11.84 -11.33 -20.37
CA GLU A 135 12.60 -10.80 -19.23
C GLU A 135 12.04 -11.25 -17.86
N ILE A 136 12.85 -11.05 -16.82
CA ILE A 136 12.91 -11.68 -15.48
C ILE A 136 11.58 -11.77 -14.68
N GLN A 137 10.53 -11.03 -15.03
CA GLN A 137 9.22 -11.11 -14.36
C GLN A 137 8.07 -11.24 -15.34
N ILE A 138 7.47 -12.43 -15.36
CA ILE A 138 6.28 -12.75 -16.14
C ILE A 138 5.09 -12.81 -15.19
N CYS A 139 4.04 -12.03 -15.47
CA CYS A 139 2.78 -12.11 -14.76
C CYS A 139 1.80 -12.95 -15.58
N LEU A 140 1.65 -14.23 -15.21
CA LEU A 140 0.60 -15.09 -15.72
C LEU A 140 -0.63 -14.90 -14.84
N ARG A 141 -1.71 -14.40 -15.42
CA ARG A 141 -3.02 -14.42 -14.77
C ARG A 141 -3.78 -15.61 -15.33
N ILE A 142 -3.83 -16.68 -14.54
CA ILE A 142 -4.70 -17.85 -14.74
C ILE A 142 -6.15 -17.43 -14.41
#